data_AF-P61240-F1
#
_entry.id   AF-P61240-F1
#
_cell.length_a   1.000
_cell.length_b   1.000
_cell.length_c   1.000
_cell.angle_alpha   90.00
_cell.angle_beta   90.00
_cell.angle_gamma   90.00
#
_symmetry.space_group_name_H-M   'P 1'
#
loop_
_entity.id
_entity.type
_entity.pdbx_description
1 polymer ?
#
loop_
_entity_poly.entity_id
_entity_poly.type
_entity_poly.pdbx_seq_one_letter_code
_entity_poly.pdbx_strand_id
1 'polypeptide(L)' 'MAQVWKYYEIKDGKLIRKKKVCPRCGSFMAEHKDRYHCGKCGYTEWKVERPKIVIHGATIE' A
#
# COMPACT_ATOMS: atom_id res chain seq x y z
N MET A 1 -17.80 -13.14 -0.32
CA MET A 1 -17.50 -11.72 -0.63
C MET A 1 -16.42 -11.20 0.31
N ALA A 2 -15.51 -10.34 -0.18
CA ALA A 2 -14.50 -9.73 0.67
C ALA A 2 -15.13 -8.67 1.58
N GLN A 3 -14.81 -8.69 2.89
CA GLN A 3 -15.28 -7.69 3.85
C GLN A 3 -14.44 -6.41 3.73
N VAL A 4 -14.73 -5.58 2.72
CA VAL A 4 -13.93 -4.39 2.35
C VAL A 4 -13.87 -3.33 3.46
N TRP A 5 -14.90 -3.25 4.32
CA TRP A 5 -14.95 -2.32 5.45
C TRP A 5 -13.78 -2.52 6.44
N LYS A 6 -13.22 -3.74 6.53
CA LYS A 6 -12.05 -4.04 7.38
C LYS A 6 -10.76 -3.37 6.91
N TYR A 7 -10.72 -2.83 5.69
CA TYR A 7 -9.55 -2.14 5.14
C TYR A 7 -9.49 -0.67 5.54
N TYR A 8 -10.48 -0.21 6.29
CA TYR A 8 -10.52 1.12 6.88
C TYR A 8 -10.37 1.02 8.39
N GLU A 9 -9.74 2.02 8.97
CA GLU A 9 -9.68 2.24 10.41
C GLU A 9 -9.78 3.73 10.69
N ILE A 10 -10.41 4.07 11.81
CA ILE A 10 -10.47 5.44 12.28
C ILE A 10 -9.46 5.55 13.42
N LYS A 11 -8.46 6.42 13.27
CA LYS A 11 -7.56 6.81 14.37
C LYS A 11 -7.62 8.32 14.53
N ASP A 12 -7.81 8.79 15.76
CA ASP A 12 -7.81 10.22 16.09
C ASP A 12 -8.74 11.05 15.20
N GLY A 13 -9.92 10.51 14.88
CA GLY A 13 -10.90 11.14 13.99
C GLY A 13 -10.54 11.14 12.50
N LYS A 14 -9.40 10.54 12.10
CA LYS A 14 -8.96 10.46 10.71
C LYS A 14 -9.17 9.05 10.14
N LEU A 15 -9.65 8.99 8.89
CA LEU A 15 -9.82 7.75 8.16
C LEU A 15 -8.47 7.27 7.58
N ILE A 16 -8.00 6.13 8.06
CA ILE A 16 -6.78 5.46 7.60
C ILE A 16 -7.16 4.28 6.72
N ARG A 17 -6.53 4.21 5.54
CA ARG A 17 -6.64 3.06 4.63
C ARG A 17 -5.52 2.06 4.97
N LYS A 18 -5.88 0.85 5.37
CA LYS A 18 -4.92 -0.21 5.74
C LYS A 18 -4.25 -0.87 4.55
N LYS A 19 -4.91 -0.88 3.39
CA LYS A 19 -4.43 -1.53 2.17
C LYS A 19 -3.94 -0.52 1.14
N LYS A 20 -2.99 -0.96 0.32
CA LYS A 20 -2.47 -0.19 -0.81
C LYS A 20 -3.58 0.13 -1.81
N VAL A 21 -3.57 1.36 -2.29
CA VAL A 21 -4.50 1.88 -3.29
C VAL A 21 -3.80 1.91 -4.65
N CYS A 22 -4.53 1.52 -5.69
CA CYS A 22 -4.03 1.56 -7.05
C CYS A 22 -3.71 3.00 -7.47
N PRO A 23 -2.47 3.30 -7.90
CA PRO A 23 -2.08 4.65 -8.32
C PRO A 23 -2.79 5.09 -9.60
N ARG A 24 -3.33 4.15 -10.40
CA ARG A 24 -4.04 4.47 -11.66
C ARG A 24 -5.53 4.75 -11.47
N CYS A 25 -6.21 4.00 -10.59
CA CYS A 25 -7.68 4.03 -10.53
C CYS A 25 -8.27 4.13 -9.13
N GLY A 26 -7.46 4.27 -8.08
CA GLY A 26 -7.93 4.51 -6.71
C GLY A 26 -8.60 3.33 -6.01
N SER A 27 -8.66 2.14 -6.63
CA SER A 27 -9.22 0.93 -6.00
C SER A 27 -8.20 0.23 -5.09
N PHE A 28 -8.66 -0.49 -4.07
CA PHE A 28 -7.76 -1.33 -3.27
C PHE A 28 -7.09 -2.39 -4.13
N MET A 29 -5.79 -2.58 -3.91
CA MET A 29 -5.01 -3.63 -4.56
C MET A 29 -5.05 -4.91 -3.74
N ALA A 30 -5.13 -6.05 -4.44
CA ALA A 30 -4.86 -7.35 -3.87
C ALA A 30 -3.38 -7.45 -3.54
N GLU A 31 -3.08 -8.04 -2.39
CA GLU A 31 -1.71 -8.29 -1.95
C GLU A 31 -1.42 -9.77 -2.13
N HIS A 32 -0.45 -10.08 -2.99
CA HIS A 32 0.12 -11.40 -3.17
C HIS A 32 1.52 -11.44 -2.54
N LYS A 33 2.16 -12.63 -2.55
CA LYS A 33 3.47 -12.84 -1.95
C LYS A 33 4.55 -11.93 -2.57
N ASP A 34 4.48 -11.77 -3.87
CA ASP A 34 5.48 -11.18 -4.77
C ASP A 34 5.03 -9.85 -5.40
N ARG A 35 3.72 -9.57 -5.39
CA ARG A 35 3.16 -8.41 -6.10
C ARG A 35 1.89 -7.86 -5.48
N TYR A 36 1.60 -6.60 -5.78
CA TYR A 36 0.29 -5.99 -5.64
C TYR A 36 -0.40 -6.01 -7.00
N HIS A 37 -1.67 -6.42 -7.03
CA HIS A 37 -2.47 -6.48 -8.26
C HIS A 37 -3.78 -5.73 -8.11
N CYS A 38 -4.09 -4.82 -9.02
CA CYS A 38 -5.37 -4.12 -9.06
C CYS A 38 -6.41 -4.93 -9.84
N GLY A 39 -7.41 -5.48 -9.12
CA GLY A 39 -8.51 -6.23 -9.74
C GLY A 39 -9.45 -5.41 -10.63
N LYS A 40 -9.38 -4.07 -10.61
CA LYS A 40 -10.22 -3.19 -11.43
C LYS A 40 -9.61 -2.82 -12.79
N CYS A 41 -8.30 -2.56 -12.85
CA CYS A 41 -7.63 -2.06 -14.07
C CYS A 41 -6.39 -2.86 -14.49
N GLY A 42 -6.06 -3.96 -13.81
CA GLY A 42 -4.90 -4.80 -14.15
C GLY A 42 -3.54 -4.17 -13.83
N TYR A 43 -3.48 -3.07 -13.07
CA TYR A 43 -2.19 -2.52 -12.64
C TYR A 43 -1.48 -3.50 -11.71
N THR A 44 -0.20 -3.75 -11.97
CA THR A 44 0.62 -4.65 -11.18
C THR A 44 1.87 -3.93 -10.73
N GLU A 45 2.21 -4.08 -9.46
CA GLU A 45 3.44 -3.57 -8.87
C GLU A 45 4.14 -4.70 -8.12
N TRP A 46 5.41 -4.92 -8.42
CA TRP A 46 6.19 -6.01 -7.83
C TRP A 46 6.81 -5.58 -6.51
N LYS A 47 6.75 -6.45 -5.50
CA LYS A 47 7.41 -6.23 -4.21
C LYS A 47 8.90 -6.39 -4.44
N VAL A 48 9.61 -5.27 -4.49
CA VAL A 48 11.06 -5.26 -4.49
C VAL A 48 11.54 -5.28 -3.03
N GLU A 49 12.30 -6.29 -2.64
CA GLU A 49 13.14 -6.23 -1.45
C GLU A 49 14.29 -5.27 -1.75
N ARG A 50 14.02 -3.96 -1.80
CA ARG A 50 15.10 -2.99 -1.88
C ARG A 50 15.91 -3.11 -0.59
N PRO A 51 17.23 -3.33 -0.64
CA PRO A 51 18.08 -3.09 0.52
C PRO A 51 17.79 -1.65 0.95
N LYS A 52 17.34 -1.46 2.19
CA LYS A 52 17.27 -0.12 2.77
C LYS A 52 18.69 0.41 2.74
N ILE A 53 19.01 1.29 1.78
CA ILE A 53 20.22 2.10 1.86
C ILE A 53 19.95 3.01 3.06
N VAL A 54 20.40 2.57 4.23
CA VAL A 54 20.44 3.40 5.43
C VAL A 54 21.59 4.37 5.21
N ILE A 55 21.25 5.59 4.81
CA ILE A 55 22.21 6.69 4.88
C ILE A 55 22.33 7.03 6.37
N HIS A 56 23.29 6.39 7.05
CA HIS A 56 23.65 6.70 8.42
C HIS A 56 24.28 8.09 8.40
N GLY A 57 23.52 9.15 8.68
CA GLY A 57 24.09 10.50 8.84
C GLY A 57 23.34 11.68 8.25
N ALA A 58 22.06 11.56 7.86
CA ALA A 58 21.27 12.77 7.58
C ALA A 58 20.79 13.41 8.91
N THR A 59 21.71 14.00 9.67
CA THR A 59 21.39 15.09 10.61
C THR A 59 21.27 16.35 9.79
N ILE A 60 20.04 16.80 9.53
CA ILE A 60 19.80 18.16 9.07
C ILE A 60 19.79 18.98 10.36
N GLU A 61 20.86 19.73 10.60
CA GLU A 61 20.94 20.75 11.66
C GLU A 61 19.87 21.83 11.46
#